data_AF-M2XPE6-F1
#
_entry.id   AF-M2XPE6-F1
#
_cell.length_a   1.000
_cell.length_b   1.000
_cell.length_c   1.000
_cell.angle_alpha   90.00
_cell.angle_beta   90.00
_cell.angle_gamma   90.00
#
_symmetry.space_group_name_H-M   'P 1'
#
loop_
_entity.id
_entity.type
_entity.pdbx_description
1 polymer ?
#
loop_
_entity_poly.entity_id
_entity_poly.type
_entity_poly.pdbx_seq_one_letter_code
_entity_poly.pdbx_strand_id
1 'polypeptide(L)'
;MTKGEREKSTADLEKVTDHVEEFDSESLRKSVSAVLSFEQGSKKELKGTTVKIAADDVNFLINELHLDKKEAENWLKQQNGDLLQVVKLLINPSKP
;
A
#
# COMPACT_ATOMS: atom_id res chain seq x y z
N MET A 1 39.87 -21.47 30.53
CA MET A 1 38.65 -22.21 30.16
C MET A 1 38.37 -23.23 31.24
N THR A 2 37.56 -22.82 32.20
CA THR A 2 37.17 -23.59 33.38
C THR A 2 36.07 -24.58 33.02
N LYS A 3 35.96 -25.69 33.77
CA LYS A 3 35.00 -26.78 33.52
C LYS A 3 33.55 -26.29 33.35
N GLY A 4 33.16 -25.25 34.10
CA GLY A 4 31.82 -24.67 34.03
C GLY A 4 31.48 -23.92 32.73
N GLU A 5 32.46 -23.49 31.94
CA GLU A 5 32.21 -22.87 30.62
C GLU A 5 31.84 -23.93 29.57
N ARG A 6 32.41 -25.15 29.65
CA ARG A 6 32.09 -26.23 28.72
C ARG A 6 30.68 -26.78 28.95
N GLU A 7 30.28 -26.93 30.22
CA GLU A 7 28.95 -27.43 30.61
C GLU A 7 27.83 -26.45 30.21
N LYS A 8 28.09 -25.14 30.28
CA LYS A 8 27.16 -24.12 29.76
C LYS A 8 27.02 -24.18 28.24
N SER A 9 28.12 -24.34 27.51
CA SER A 9 28.08 -24.44 26.05
C SER A 9 27.41 -25.71 25.54
N THR A 10 27.59 -26.85 26.22
CA THR A 10 26.91 -28.10 25.80
C THR A 10 25.40 -28.06 26.07
N ALA A 11 24.98 -27.45 27.19
CA ALA A 11 23.56 -27.31 27.52
C ALA A 11 22.82 -26.32 26.59
N ASP A 12 23.53 -25.36 26.00
CA ASP A 12 22.94 -24.43 25.03
C ASP A 12 22.70 -25.11 23.67
N LEU A 13 23.61 -26.02 23.28
CA LEU A 13 23.47 -26.80 22.06
C LEU A 13 22.30 -27.80 22.13
N GLU A 14 22.02 -28.37 23.31
CA GLU A 14 20.87 -29.28 23.50
C GLU A 14 19.52 -28.57 23.29
N LYS A 15 19.42 -27.27 23.62
CA LYS A 15 18.20 -26.48 23.42
C LYS A 15 17.88 -26.18 21.96
N VAL A 16 18.87 -26.22 21.07
CA VAL A 16 18.69 -26.01 19.63
C VAL A 16 17.97 -27.20 18.98
N THR A 17 18.09 -28.39 19.58
CA THR A 17 17.45 -29.62 19.10
C THR A 17 16.20 -30.00 19.90
N ASP A 18 15.78 -29.16 20.83
CA ASP A 18 14.59 -29.41 21.63
C ASP A 18 13.35 -29.47 20.74
N HIS A 19 12.42 -30.36 21.06
CA HIS A 19 11.22 -30.58 20.28
C HIS A 19 10.25 -29.41 20.50
N VAL A 20 10.08 -28.57 19.48
CA VAL A 20 9.07 -27.51 19.49
C VAL A 20 7.84 -27.98 18.73
N GLU A 21 6.68 -27.90 19.39
CA GLU A 21 5.38 -28.17 18.76
C GLU A 21 5.14 -27.16 17.62
N GLU A 22 4.89 -27.65 16.41
CA GLU A 22 4.65 -26.79 15.25
C GLU A 22 3.33 -26.03 15.42
N PHE A 23 3.41 -24.70 15.26
CA PHE A 23 2.28 -23.79 15.34
C PHE A 23 1.17 -24.15 14.33
N ASP A 24 -0.09 -24.08 14.75
CA ASP A 24 -1.29 -24.42 13.95
C ASP A 24 -1.35 -23.60 12.65
N SER A 25 -0.90 -24.23 11.57
CA SER A 25 -0.70 -23.58 10.27
C SER A 25 -2.02 -23.27 9.53
N GLU A 26 -3.12 -23.90 9.92
CA GLU A 26 -4.46 -23.67 9.34
C GLU A 26 -4.99 -22.29 9.73
N SER A 27 -4.85 -21.94 11.01
CA SER A 27 -5.24 -20.62 11.52
C SER A 27 -4.43 -19.49 10.87
N LEU A 28 -3.12 -19.70 10.65
CA LEU A 28 -2.26 -18.75 9.96
C LEU A 28 -2.67 -18.55 8.50
N ARG A 29 -2.91 -19.65 7.76
CA ARG A 29 -3.34 -19.61 6.35
C ARG A 29 -4.65 -18.84 6.18
N LYS A 30 -5.61 -19.04 7.09
CA LYS A 30 -6.89 -18.33 7.09
C LYS A 30 -6.73 -16.84 7.32
N SER A 31 -5.89 -16.45 8.28
CA SER A 31 -5.57 -15.04 8.56
C SER A 31 -4.84 -14.36 7.40
N VAL A 32 -3.85 -15.03 6.78
CA VAL A 32 -3.14 -14.49 5.61
C VAL A 32 -4.09 -14.31 4.42
N SER A 33 -4.98 -15.27 4.17
CA SER A 33 -6.00 -15.16 3.12
C SER A 33 -6.96 -13.99 3.37
N ALA A 34 -7.37 -13.76 4.62
CA ALA A 34 -8.22 -12.64 4.99
C ALA A 34 -7.53 -11.27 4.78
N VAL A 35 -6.25 -11.16 5.11
CA VAL A 35 -5.45 -9.94 4.89
C VAL A 35 -5.28 -9.66 3.40
N LEU A 36 -4.94 -10.68 2.60
CA LEU A 36 -4.83 -10.55 1.14
C LEU A 36 -6.18 -10.17 0.49
N SER A 37 -7.28 -10.71 1.00
CA SER A 37 -8.62 -10.38 0.53
C SER A 37 -9.04 -8.95 0.91
N PHE A 38 -8.58 -8.44 2.05
CA PHE A 38 -8.80 -7.04 2.46
C PHE A 38 -8.01 -6.05 1.58
N GLU A 39 -6.78 -6.39 1.19
CA GLU A 39 -6.01 -5.62 0.20
C GLU A 39 -6.66 -5.64 -1.19
N GLN A 40 -7.32 -6.74 -1.57
CA GLN A 40 -8.05 -6.82 -2.83
C GLN A 40 -9.39 -6.07 -2.79
N GLY A 41 -10.13 -6.12 -1.68
CA GLY A 41 -11.40 -5.41 -1.50
C GLY A 41 -11.28 -3.89 -1.41
N SER A 42 -10.10 -3.38 -1.05
CA SER A 42 -9.82 -1.93 -1.03
C SER A 42 -9.46 -1.36 -2.41
N LYS A 43 -9.25 -2.22 -3.41
CA LYS A 43 -9.21 -1.82 -4.82
C LYS A 43 -10.64 -1.67 -5.31
N LYS A 44 -11.31 -0.61 -4.85
CA LYS A 44 -12.54 -0.09 -5.49
C LYS A 44 -12.33 -0.22 -6.99
N GLU A 45 -13.23 -0.96 -7.62
CA GLU A 45 -13.23 -1.27 -9.04
C GLU A 45 -13.02 0.01 -9.84
N LEU A 46 -11.76 0.29 -10.20
CA LEU A 46 -11.39 1.26 -11.21
C LEU A 46 -11.86 0.65 -12.51
N LYS A 47 -13.16 0.76 -12.77
CA LYS A 47 -13.75 0.61 -14.08
C LYS A 47 -12.92 1.51 -14.97
N GLY A 48 -12.02 0.91 -15.75
CA GLY A 48 -11.09 1.59 -16.63
C GLY A 48 -11.88 2.25 -17.75
N THR A 49 -12.54 3.36 -17.44
CA THR A 49 -12.99 4.30 -18.45
C THR A 49 -11.73 4.93 -19.01
N THR A 50 -11.46 4.73 -20.29
CA THR A 50 -10.44 5.51 -21.01
C THR A 50 -10.90 6.96 -20.99
N VAL A 51 -10.60 7.68 -19.91
CA VAL A 51 -10.90 9.11 -19.76
C VAL A 51 -10.03 9.84 -20.78
N LYS A 52 -10.67 10.56 -21.71
CA LYS A 52 -9.97 11.43 -22.66
C LYS A 52 -9.58 12.69 -21.90
N ILE A 53 -8.28 12.89 -21.72
CA ILE A 53 -7.71 14.07 -21.04
C ILE A 53 -7.13 15.00 -22.09
N ALA A 54 -7.48 16.28 -22.05
CA ALA A 54 -6.87 17.26 -22.94
C ALA A 54 -5.47 17.63 -22.45
N ALA A 55 -4.51 17.75 -23.37
CA ALA A 55 -3.14 18.13 -23.04
C ALA A 55 -3.05 19.57 -22.50
N ASP A 56 -3.92 20.46 -22.98
CA ASP A 56 -4.04 21.83 -22.48
C ASP A 56 -4.43 21.90 -21.00
N ASP A 57 -5.37 21.05 -20.56
CA ASP A 57 -5.79 20.98 -19.15
C ASP A 57 -4.64 20.50 -18.25
N VAL A 58 -3.85 19.54 -18.72
CA VAL A 58 -2.66 19.08 -18.01
C VAL A 58 -1.62 20.19 -17.91
N ASN A 59 -1.37 20.92 -19.00
CA ASN A 59 -0.42 22.04 -19.01
C ASN A 59 -0.90 23.20 -18.11
N PHE A 60 -2.20 23.49 -18.09
CA PHE A 60 -2.77 24.48 -17.18
C PHE A 60 -2.49 24.12 -15.72
N LEU A 61 -2.76 22.87 -15.31
CA LEU A 61 -2.51 22.42 -13.94
C LEU A 61 -1.01 22.45 -13.57
N ILE A 62 -0.12 22.15 -14.51
CA ILE A 62 1.33 22.25 -14.30
C ILE A 62 1.75 23.71 -14.11
N ASN A 63 1.30 24.61 -14.98
CA ASN A 63 1.77 26.00 -14.99
C ASN A 63 1.14 26.84 -13.87
N GLU A 64 -0.16 26.70 -13.64
CA GLU A 64 -0.90 27.58 -12.72
C GLU A 64 -0.91 27.06 -11.29
N LEU A 65 -1.00 25.73 -11.11
CA LEU A 65 -1.08 25.10 -9.79
C LEU A 65 0.22 24.41 -9.39
N HIS A 66 1.27 24.51 -10.22
CA HIS A 66 2.58 23.91 -9.97
C HIS A 66 2.52 22.41 -9.65
N LEU A 67 1.57 21.70 -10.25
CA LEU A 67 1.46 20.27 -10.08
C LEU A 67 2.47 19.54 -10.95
N ASP A 68 3.02 18.45 -10.42
CA ASP A 68 3.74 17.49 -11.25
C ASP A 68 2.81 16.91 -12.32
N LYS A 69 3.34 16.68 -13.51
CA LYS A 69 2.56 16.14 -14.65
C LYS A 69 1.75 14.91 -14.28
N LYS A 70 2.36 13.98 -13.52
CA LYS A 70 1.72 12.75 -13.07
C LYS A 70 0.56 13.02 -12.11
N GLU A 71 0.68 14.04 -11.28
CA GLU A 71 -0.35 14.43 -10.33
C GLU A 71 -1.51 15.14 -11.04
N ALA A 72 -1.22 16.06 -11.96
CA ALA A 72 -2.21 16.72 -12.82
C ALA A 72 -3.05 15.71 -13.61
N GLU A 73 -2.40 14.73 -14.26
CA GLU A 73 -3.09 13.66 -14.97
C GLU A 73 -3.94 12.79 -14.04
N ASN A 74 -3.48 12.53 -12.81
CA ASN A 74 -4.23 11.75 -11.83
C ASN A 74 -5.49 12.48 -11.35
N TRP A 75 -5.39 13.78 -11.06
CA TRP A 75 -6.53 14.61 -10.71
C TRP A 75 -7.58 14.65 -11.83
N LEU A 76 -7.15 14.85 -13.08
CA LEU A 76 -8.07 14.85 -14.23
C LEU A 76 -8.70 13.47 -14.44
N LYS A 77 -7.98 12.36 -14.25
CA LYS A 77 -8.57 11.01 -14.31
C LYS A 77 -9.65 10.79 -13.27
N GLN A 78 -9.42 11.24 -12.04
CA GLN A 78 -10.38 11.08 -10.95
C GLN A 78 -11.68 11.87 -11.19
N GLN A 79 -11.59 13.01 -11.86
CA GLN A 79 -12.74 13.87 -12.18
C GLN A 79 -13.21 13.72 -13.63
N ASN A 80 -12.91 12.60 -14.30
CA ASN A 80 -13.34 12.31 -15.68
C ASN A 80 -12.96 13.40 -16.72
N GLY A 81 -11.87 14.13 -16.49
CA GLY A 81 -11.39 15.22 -17.34
C GLY A 81 -12.00 16.59 -17.03
N ASP A 82 -12.80 16.76 -15.97
CA ASP A 82 -13.36 18.06 -15.59
C ASP A 82 -12.32 18.93 -14.84
N LEU A 83 -11.68 19.83 -15.59
CA LEU A 83 -10.72 20.78 -15.03
C LEU A 83 -11.31 21.69 -13.94
N LEU A 84 -12.55 22.17 -14.11
CA LEU A 84 -13.17 23.08 -13.14
C LEU A 84 -13.45 22.36 -11.82
N GLN A 85 -13.87 21.11 -11.86
CA GLN A 85 -14.08 20.30 -10.66
C GLN A 85 -12.75 20.03 -9.94
N VAL A 86 -11.68 19.72 -10.69
CA VAL A 86 -10.33 19.57 -10.13
C VAL A 86 -9.88 20.84 -9.41
N VAL A 87 -9.99 22.00 -10.06
CA VAL A 87 -9.59 23.29 -9.49
C VAL A 87 -10.40 23.61 -8.23
N LYS A 88 -11.71 23.35 -8.24
CA LYS A 88 -12.57 23.55 -7.05
C LYS A 88 -12.12 22.70 -5.86
N LEU A 89 -11.79 21.43 -6.10
CA LEU A 89 -11.35 20.50 -5.05
C LEU A 89 -9.98 20.89 -4.48
N LEU A 90 -9.05 21.33 -5.34
CA LEU A 90 -7.70 21.75 -4.93
C LEU A 90 -7.71 23.04 -4.11
N ILE A 91 -8.53 24.02 -4.51
CA ILE A 91 -8.60 25.32 -3.83
C ILE A 91 -9.48 25.25 -2.58
N ASN A 92 -10.53 24.42 -2.60
CA ASN A 92 -11.44 24.26 -1.47
C ASN A 92 -11.60 22.78 -1.11
N PRO A 93 -10.66 22.22 -0.32
CA PRO A 93 -10.69 20.81 0.08
C PRO A 93 -11.83 20.48 1.06
N SER A 94 -12.63 21.46 1.48
CA SER A 94 -13.46 21.38 2.68
C SER A 94 -14.92 20.96 2.44
N LYS A 95 -15.28 20.40 1.28
CA LYS A 95 -16.65 19.89 1.06
C LYS A 95 -16.66 18.51 0.37
N PRO A 96 -17.11 17.44 1.05
CA PRO A 96 -17.46 16.18 0.41
C PRO A 96 -18.72 16.32 -0.47
#